data_AF-A0A0A0BS42-F1
#
_entry.id   AF-A0A0A0BS42-F1
#
_cell.length_a   1.000
_cell.length_b   1.000
_cell.length_c   1.000
_cell.angle_alpha   90.00
_cell.angle_beta   90.00
_cell.angle_gamma   90.00
#
_symmetry.space_group_name_H-M   'P 1'
#
loop_
_entity.id
_entity.type
_entity.pdbx_description
1 polymer ?
#
loop_
_entity_poly.entity_id
_entity_poly.type
_entity_poly.pdbx_seq_one_letter_code
_entity_poly.pdbx_strand_id
1 'polypeptide(L)'
;ALQEGWELLVLDPAGAAVLVPRPAVVALATGRPWVPALVAGEVRVEVVRVLRDVLDGLPYLLDVRARAGDRAEVAVELVLQDGLGRAALDGLLTAVGSRLASAEPVVMAVDSLELRVVGRSR
;
A
#
# COMPACT_ATOMS: atom_id res chain seq x y z
N ALA A 1 11.34 6.96 21.75
CA ALA A 1 10.54 6.01 20.94
C ALA A 1 10.37 6.48 19.48
N LEU A 2 9.38 7.30 19.09
CA LEU A 2 9.25 7.73 17.68
C LEU A 2 10.31 8.75 17.22
N GLN A 3 10.93 9.48 18.14
CA GLN A 3 12.08 10.35 17.84
C GLN A 3 13.37 9.57 17.51
N GLU A 4 13.35 8.24 17.59
CA GLU A 4 14.51 7.40 17.35
C GLU A 4 14.35 6.52 16.08
N GLY A 5 13.32 6.73 15.25
CA GLY A 5 13.21 6.08 13.95
C GLY A 5 12.92 4.56 13.99
N TRP A 6 12.29 4.06 15.06
CA TRP A 6 11.97 2.63 15.17
C TRP A 6 10.76 2.29 14.30
N GLU A 7 10.98 1.51 13.25
CA GLU A 7 9.96 1.09 12.27
C GLU A 7 9.17 -0.17 12.71
N LEU A 8 9.62 -0.85 13.77
CA LEU A 8 9.01 -2.08 14.28
C LEU A 8 9.01 -2.09 15.80
N LEU A 9 7.85 -2.38 16.41
CA LEU A 9 7.72 -2.58 17.84
C LEU A 9 7.47 -4.07 18.13
N VAL A 10 8.27 -4.65 19.01
CA VAL A 10 8.08 -6.01 19.52
C VAL A 10 7.50 -5.92 20.92
N LEU A 11 6.37 -6.57 21.14
CA LEU A 11 5.75 -6.70 22.46
C LEU A 11 5.90 -8.14 22.95
N ASP A 12 6.20 -8.33 24.24
CA ASP A 12 6.23 -9.66 24.88
C ASP A 12 5.11 -9.78 25.94
N PRO A 13 3.86 -10.05 25.51
CA PRO A 13 2.80 -10.42 26.45
C PRO A 13 3.02 -11.86 26.95
N ALA A 14 3.65 -11.99 28.12
CA ALA A 14 3.75 -13.23 28.87
C ALA A 14 4.48 -14.40 28.16
N GLY A 15 5.58 -14.09 27.46
CA GLY A 15 6.55 -15.07 26.94
C GLY A 15 6.48 -15.34 25.43
N ALA A 16 5.64 -14.61 24.69
CA ALA A 16 5.54 -14.72 23.24
C ALA A 16 5.74 -13.35 22.59
N ALA A 17 6.80 -13.19 21.80
CA ALA A 17 7.02 -11.98 21.03
C ALA A 17 5.96 -11.82 19.93
N VAL A 18 5.27 -10.68 19.93
CA VAL A 18 4.31 -10.28 18.90
C VAL A 18 4.85 -9.05 18.17
N LEU A 19 4.77 -9.08 16.85
CA LEU A 19 5.11 -7.94 16.00
C LEU A 19 3.92 -6.98 15.88
N VAL A 20 4.18 -5.70 16.14
CA VAL A 20 3.21 -4.63 15.92
C VAL A 20 3.61 -3.90 14.63
N PRO A 21 2.76 -3.90 13.59
CA PRO A 21 3.09 -3.31 12.29
C PRO A 21 3.22 -1.78 12.40
N ARG A 22 3.99 -1.15 11.51
CA ARG A 22 4.29 0.28 11.58
C ARG A 22 3.02 1.16 11.60
N PRO A 23 1.98 0.92 10.77
CA PRO A 23 0.72 1.67 10.86
C PRO A 23 0.07 1.64 12.25
N ALA A 24 0.17 0.52 12.96
CA ALA A 24 -0.34 0.39 14.33
C ALA A 24 0.47 1.22 15.33
N VAL A 25 1.81 1.21 15.21
CA VAL A 25 2.70 2.02 16.04
C VAL A 25 2.39 3.51 15.89
N VAL A 26 2.20 3.98 14.66
CA VAL A 26 1.88 5.41 14.42
C VAL A 26 0.48 5.77 14.93
N ALA A 27 -0.51 4.90 14.74
CA ALA A 27 -1.85 5.10 15.28
C ALA A 27 -1.83 5.22 16.82
N LEU A 28 -1.13 4.30 17.50
CA LEU A 28 -0.93 4.35 18.95
C LEU A 28 -0.29 5.66 19.41
N ALA A 29 0.77 6.10 18.74
CA ALA A 29 1.47 7.32 19.08
C ALA A 29 0.65 8.60 18.85
N THR A 30 -0.28 8.55 17.89
CA THR A 30 -1.18 9.66 17.59
C THR A 30 -2.52 9.59 18.33
N GLY A 31 -2.69 8.60 19.22
CA GLY A 31 -3.94 8.39 19.95
C GLY A 31 -5.14 8.04 19.07
N ARG A 32 -4.89 7.50 17.87
CA ARG A 32 -5.92 7.12 16.90
C ARG A 32 -6.15 5.60 16.92
N PRO A 33 -7.38 5.14 16.62
CA PRO A 33 -7.62 3.72 16.42
C PRO A 33 -6.84 3.25 15.18
N TRP A 34 -6.02 2.21 15.36
CA TRP A 34 -5.45 1.49 14.23
C TRP A 34 -6.52 0.60 13.61
N VAL A 35 -6.55 0.55 12.28
CA VAL A 35 -7.35 -0.42 11.55
C VAL A 35 -6.46 -1.07 10.48
N PRO A 36 -6.34 -2.41 10.44
CA PRO A 36 -5.54 -3.10 9.44
C PRO A 36 -5.97 -2.79 8.00
N ALA A 37 -5.03 -2.87 7.06
CA ALA A 37 -5.35 -2.69 5.63
C ALA A 37 -6.20 -3.85 5.08
N LEU A 38 -6.04 -5.04 5.65
CA LEU A 38 -6.79 -6.25 5.29
C LEU A 38 -7.75 -6.68 6.40
N VAL A 39 -8.95 -7.10 6.00
CA VAL A 39 -9.91 -7.75 6.89
C VAL A 39 -10.39 -9.02 6.20
N ALA A 40 -10.28 -10.16 6.89
CA ALA A 40 -10.64 -11.49 6.35
C ALA A 40 -9.95 -11.81 4.99
N GLY A 41 -8.70 -11.37 4.82
CA GLY A 41 -7.93 -11.61 3.59
C GLY A 41 -8.22 -10.65 2.43
N GLU A 42 -9.14 -9.70 2.60
CA GLU A 42 -9.50 -8.72 1.58
C GLU A 42 -9.02 -7.32 1.95
N VAL A 43 -8.59 -6.55 0.94
CA VAL A 43 -8.18 -5.17 1.15
C VAL A 43 -9.41 -4.30 1.40
N ARG A 44 -9.35 -3.49 2.45
CA ARG A 44 -10.45 -2.60 2.81
C ARG A 44 -10.74 -1.58 1.70
N VAL A 45 -12.02 -1.27 1.53
CA VAL A 45 -12.49 -0.32 0.51
C VAL A 45 -11.88 1.07 0.66
N GLU A 46 -11.61 1.51 1.90
CA GLU A 46 -10.97 2.81 2.15
C GLU A 46 -9.53 2.84 1.62
N VAL A 47 -8.79 1.74 1.75
CA VAL A 47 -7.42 1.62 1.20
C VAL A 47 -7.46 1.63 -0.32
N VAL A 48 -8.38 0.88 -0.94
CA VAL A 48 -8.58 0.88 -2.40
C VAL A 48 -8.89 2.30 -2.90
N ARG A 49 -9.76 3.03 -2.20
CA ARG A 49 -10.12 4.40 -2.55
C ARG A 49 -8.92 5.34 -2.46
N VAL A 50 -8.17 5.29 -1.37
CA VAL A 50 -6.96 6.12 -1.20
C VAL A 50 -5.94 5.84 -2.31
N LEU A 51 -5.72 4.57 -2.67
CA LEU A 51 -4.81 4.20 -3.76
C LEU A 51 -5.28 4.76 -5.11
N ARG A 52 -6.58 4.70 -5.39
CA ARG A 52 -7.17 5.30 -6.60
C ARG A 52 -7.00 6.81 -6.62
N ASP A 53 -7.32 7.49 -5.52
CA ASP A 53 -7.21 8.95 -5.42
C ASP A 53 -5.76 9.42 -5.60
N VAL A 54 -4.78 8.70 -5.03
CA VAL A 54 -3.35 9.03 -5.15
C VAL A 54 -2.81 8.83 -6.57
N LEU A 55 -3.27 7.79 -7.26
CA LEU A 55 -2.79 7.42 -8.59
C LEU A 55 -3.62 8.04 -9.73
N ASP A 56 -4.67 8.80 -9.40
CA ASP A 56 -5.55 9.43 -10.37
C ASP A 56 -4.80 10.35 -11.35
N GLY A 57 -5.26 10.37 -12.60
CA GLY A 57 -4.68 11.21 -13.65
C GLY A 57 -3.29 10.79 -14.14
N LEU A 58 -2.77 9.62 -13.74
CA LEU A 58 -1.54 9.08 -14.35
C LEU A 58 -1.81 8.62 -15.80
N PRO A 59 -0.90 8.90 -16.75
CA PRO A 59 -1.09 8.49 -18.13
C PRO A 59 -1.16 6.97 -18.25
N TYR A 60 -2.00 6.47 -19.17
CA TYR A 60 -2.14 5.04 -19.50
C TYR A 60 -2.71 4.14 -18.39
N LEU A 61 -2.91 4.65 -17.17
CA LEU A 61 -3.56 3.94 -16.08
C LEU A 61 -5.08 4.03 -16.24
N LEU A 62 -5.74 2.88 -16.42
CA LEU A 62 -7.18 2.79 -16.63
C LEU A 62 -7.96 2.55 -15.33
N ASP A 63 -7.39 1.76 -14.42
CA ASP A 63 -7.99 1.43 -13.13
C ASP A 63 -6.89 0.97 -12.16
N VAL A 64 -7.18 1.08 -10.87
CA VAL A 64 -6.35 0.58 -9.78
C VAL A 64 -7.21 -0.33 -8.93
N ARG A 65 -6.72 -1.55 -8.69
CA ARG A 65 -7.32 -2.50 -7.76
C ARG A 65 -6.31 -2.82 -6.68
N ALA A 66 -6.81 -3.29 -5.54
CA ALA A 66 -5.95 -3.76 -4.46
C ALA A 66 -6.42 -5.15 -4.02
N ARG A 67 -5.45 -6.03 -3.79
CA ARG A 67 -5.64 -7.41 -3.33
C ARG A 67 -4.66 -7.69 -2.19
N ALA A 68 -4.88 -8.77 -1.44
CA ALA A 68 -3.83 -9.30 -0.59
C ALA A 68 -2.60 -9.61 -1.45
N GLY A 69 -1.42 -9.21 -0.98
CA GLY A 69 -0.18 -9.50 -1.67
C GLY A 69 0.34 -10.90 -1.35
N ASP A 70 1.19 -11.41 -2.24
CA ASP A 70 1.90 -12.68 -2.04
C ASP A 70 3.26 -12.44 -1.36
N ARG A 71 3.85 -11.26 -1.61
CA ARG A 71 5.17 -10.86 -1.08
C ARG A 71 5.13 -9.60 -0.21
N ALA A 72 3.97 -8.95 -0.13
CA ALA A 72 3.72 -7.75 0.63
C ALA A 72 2.29 -7.82 1.22
N GLU A 73 1.96 -6.91 2.13
CA GLU A 73 0.62 -6.83 2.71
C GLU A 73 -0.45 -6.60 1.63
N VAL A 74 -0.24 -5.61 0.75
CA VAL A 74 -1.15 -5.27 -0.33
C VAL A 74 -0.47 -5.33 -1.69
N ALA A 75 -1.07 -6.04 -2.64
CA ALA A 75 -0.77 -5.95 -4.06
C ALA A 75 -1.64 -4.87 -4.72
N VAL A 76 -1.00 -3.86 -5.30
CA VAL A 76 -1.65 -2.83 -6.11
C VAL A 76 -1.61 -3.28 -7.58
N GLU A 77 -2.78 -3.64 -8.10
CA GLU A 77 -2.94 -4.05 -9.50
C GLU A 77 -3.25 -2.82 -10.36
N LEU A 78 -2.33 -2.50 -11.25
CA LEU A 78 -2.43 -1.43 -12.23
C LEU A 78 -3.03 -1.99 -13.51
N VAL A 79 -4.25 -1.56 -13.85
CA VAL A 79 -4.89 -1.89 -15.12
C VAL A 79 -4.44 -0.85 -16.14
N LEU A 80 -3.68 -1.28 -17.15
CA LEU A 80 -3.06 -0.37 -18.11
C LEU A 80 -3.74 -0.42 -19.48
N GLN A 81 -3.57 0.64 -20.26
CA GLN A 81 -3.88 0.64 -21.68
C GLN A 81 -3.00 -0.39 -22.41
N ASP A 82 -3.56 -1.06 -23.41
CA ASP A 82 -2.82 -2.00 -24.24
C ASP A 82 -1.80 -1.29 -25.14
N GLY A 83 -0.73 -2.00 -25.52
CA GLY A 83 0.26 -1.51 -26.49
C GLY A 83 1.32 -0.57 -25.91
N LEU A 84 1.47 -0.49 -24.59
CA LEU A 84 2.54 0.30 -23.98
C LEU A 84 3.92 -0.27 -24.32
N GLY A 85 4.77 0.58 -24.91
CA GLY A 85 6.18 0.29 -25.06
C GLY A 85 6.92 0.31 -23.72
N ARG A 86 8.09 -0.33 -23.68
CA ARG A 86 8.90 -0.48 -22.46
C ARG A 86 9.19 0.85 -21.74
N ALA A 87 9.60 1.88 -22.49
CA ALA A 87 9.91 3.19 -21.93
C ALA A 87 8.70 3.88 -21.26
N ALA A 88 7.51 3.75 -21.86
CA ALA A 88 6.29 4.29 -21.28
C ALA A 88 5.88 3.54 -20.01
N LEU A 89 6.03 2.21 -20.00
CA LEU A 89 5.76 1.38 -18.82
C LEU A 89 6.73 1.70 -17.68
N ASP A 90 8.03 1.76 -17.93
CA ASP A 90 9.04 2.07 -16.91
C ASP A 90 8.81 3.48 -16.33
N GLY A 91 8.47 4.46 -17.18
CA GLY A 91 8.12 5.81 -16.76
C GLY A 91 6.88 5.84 -15.87
N LEU A 92 5.82 5.09 -16.23
CA LEU A 92 4.62 4.97 -15.42
C LEU A 92 4.90 4.31 -14.06
N LEU A 93 5.62 3.17 -14.04
CA LEU A 93 5.95 2.47 -12.79
C LEU A 93 6.80 3.34 -11.85
N THR A 94 7.72 4.13 -12.40
CA THR A 94 8.50 5.10 -11.63
C THR A 94 7.60 6.19 -11.03
N ALA A 95 6.67 6.73 -11.82
CA ALA A 95 5.71 7.73 -11.34
C ALA A 95 4.77 7.18 -10.27
N VAL A 96 4.26 5.96 -10.44
CA VAL A 96 3.45 5.25 -9.43
C VAL A 96 4.23 5.09 -8.14
N GLY A 97 5.46 4.55 -8.21
CA GLY A 97 6.31 4.36 -7.03
C GLY A 97 6.56 5.67 -6.27
N SER A 98 6.86 6.76 -7.00
CA SER A 98 7.08 8.08 -6.41
C SER A 98 5.82 8.67 -5.75
N ARG A 99 4.65 8.53 -6.38
CA ARG A 99 3.38 9.02 -5.79
C ARG A 99 3.00 8.24 -4.55
N LEU A 100 3.12 6.91 -4.57
CA LEU A 100 2.80 6.07 -3.40
C LEU A 100 3.75 6.34 -2.24
N ALA A 101 5.05 6.49 -2.51
CA ALA A 101 6.04 6.79 -1.49
C ALA A 101 5.85 8.16 -0.82
N SER A 102 5.27 9.14 -1.54
CA SER A 102 4.99 10.48 -1.00
C SER A 102 3.57 10.66 -0.47
N ALA A 103 2.70 9.67 -0.65
CA ALA A 103 1.31 9.73 -0.19
C ALA A 103 1.19 9.31 1.27
N GLU A 104 1.21 10.30 2.16
CA GLU A 104 1.00 10.09 3.60
C GLU A 104 -0.23 9.20 3.92
N PRO A 105 -1.41 9.36 3.28
CA PRO A 105 -2.54 8.48 3.55
C PRO A 105 -2.28 6.99 3.25
N VAL A 106 -1.46 6.69 2.24
CA VAL A 106 -1.07 5.31 1.90
C VAL A 106 -0.07 4.77 2.91
N VAL A 107 0.97 5.56 3.22
CA VAL A 107 1.99 5.25 4.21
C VAL A 107 1.38 5.04 5.60
N MET A 108 0.30 5.74 5.92
CA MET A 108 -0.40 5.58 7.20
C MET A 108 -1.34 4.38 7.23
N ALA A 109 -1.79 3.89 6.08
CA ALA A 109 -2.79 2.83 5.98
C ALA A 109 -2.17 1.44 5.78
N VAL A 110 -1.01 1.34 5.12
CA VAL A 110 -0.42 0.07 4.68
C VAL A 110 1.03 -0.03 5.11
N ASP A 111 1.45 -1.22 5.55
CA ASP A 111 2.81 -1.50 5.98
C ASP A 111 3.74 -1.76 4.79
N SER A 112 3.30 -2.57 3.82
CA SER A 112 4.07 -2.89 2.61
C SER A 112 3.20 -3.04 1.35
N LEU A 113 3.76 -2.63 0.22
CA LEU A 113 3.11 -2.71 -1.09
C LEU A 113 3.95 -3.50 -2.09
N GLU A 114 3.28 -4.23 -2.97
CA GLU A 114 3.86 -4.68 -4.24
C GLU A 114 3.02 -4.21 -5.42
N LEU A 115 3.68 -3.92 -6.55
CA LEU A 115 3.00 -3.51 -7.79
C LEU A 115 2.82 -4.71 -8.72
N ARG A 116 1.64 -4.83 -9.32
CA ARG A 116 1.33 -5.82 -10.34
C ARG A 116 0.72 -5.11 -11.55
N VAL A 117 1.14 -5.49 -12.73
CA VAL A 117 0.52 -5.03 -13.98
C VAL A 117 -0.46 -6.10 -14.43
N VAL A 118 -1.71 -5.70 -14.68
CA VAL A 118 -2.74 -6.59 -15.20
C VAL A 118 -3.21 -6.07 -16.55
N GLY A 119 -3.35 -6.98 -17.53
CA GLY A 119 -3.97 -6.66 -18.81
C GLY A 119 -5.46 -6.36 -18.63
N ARG A 120 -6.06 -5.63 -19.57
CA ARG A 120 -7.51 -5.38 -19.55
C ARG A 120 -8.24 -6.72 -19.66
N SER A 121 -8.95 -7.16 -18.61
CA SER A 121 -9.87 -8.30 -18.76
C SER A 121 -11.03 -7.86 -19.66
N ARG A 122 -11.23 -8.56 -20.78
CA ARG A 122 -12.40 -8.37 -21.64
C ARG A 122 -13.70 -8.70 -20.91
#